data_AF-A0A7V5DQZ9-F1
#
_entry.id   AF-A0A7V5DQZ9-F1
#
_cell.length_a   1.000
_cell.length_b   1.000
_cell.length_c   1.000
_cell.angle_alpha   90.00
_cell.angle_beta   90.00
_cell.angle_gamma   90.00
#
_symmetry.space_group_name_H-M   'P 1'
#
loop_
_entity.id
_entity.type
_entity.pdbx_description
1 polymer ?
#
loop_
_entity_poly.entity_id
_entity_poly.type
_entity_poly.pdbx_seq_one_letter_code
_entity_poly.pdbx_strand_id
1 'polypeptide(L)' 'KGSLEGTFLKVRREGIVGEEVVYLALGISEEGLKEVLTFFPASFRESAEV' A
#
# COMPACT_ATOMS: atom_id res chain seq x y z
N LYS A 1 6.70 -5.37 -18.32
CA LYS A 1 5.57 -6.16 -17.77
C LYS A 1 5.42 -5.76 -16.31
N GLY A 2 4.30 -5.16 -15.90
CA GLY A 2 4.10 -4.69 -14.52
C GLY A 2 3.15 -5.58 -13.73
N SER A 3 3.20 -5.50 -12.40
CA SER A 3 2.22 -6.12 -11.49
C SER A 3 1.73 -5.09 -10.48
N LEU A 4 0.50 -5.31 -9.99
CA LEU A 4 -0.07 -4.55 -8.89
C LEU A 4 -0.19 -5.49 -7.69
N GLU A 5 0.42 -5.11 -6.57
CA GLU A 5 0.35 -5.85 -5.31
C GLU A 5 -0.32 -4.98 -4.25
N GLY A 6 -1.14 -5.58 -3.40
CA GLY A 6 -1.84 -4.88 -2.31
C GLY A 6 -1.43 -5.45 -0.96
N THR A 7 -1.22 -4.57 0.02
CA THR A 7 -1.01 -4.97 1.41
C THR A 7 -1.79 -4.07 2.36
N PHE A 8 -2.05 -4.56 3.57
CA PHE A 8 -2.67 -3.79 4.64
C PHE A 8 -1.59 -3.20 5.53
N LEU A 9 -1.70 -1.89 5.81
CA LEU A 9 -0.85 -1.20 6.77
C LEU A 9 -1.71 -0.69 7.92
N LYS A 10 -1.21 -0.83 9.15
CA LYS A 10 -1.78 -0.10 10.28
C LYS A 10 -1.42 1.38 10.14
N VAL A 11 -2.42 2.24 10.13
CA VAL A 11 -2.25 3.69 10.00
C VAL A 11 -3.03 4.40 11.11
N ARG A 12 -2.58 5.60 11.46
CA ARG A 12 -3.30 6.50 12.37
C ARG A 12 -3.73 7.75 11.60
N ARG A 13 -5.03 8.01 11.51
CA ARG A 13 -5.61 9.21 10.90
C ARG A 13 -6.46 9.93 11.93
N GLU A 14 -6.18 11.23 12.13
CA GLU A 14 -6.96 12.08 13.04
C GLU A 14 -7.15 11.48 14.45
N GLY A 15 -6.14 10.73 14.93
CA GLY A 15 -6.18 10.07 16.24
C GLY A 15 -6.78 8.66 16.24
N ILE A 16 -7.48 8.24 15.18
CA ILE A 16 -8.09 6.92 15.02
C ILE A 16 -7.06 5.95 14.41
N VAL A 17 -6.91 4.78 15.03
CA VAL A 17 -6.09 3.68 14.49
C VAL A 17 -6.96 2.79 13.61
N GLY A 18 -6.46 2.46 12.42
CA GLY A 18 -7.13 1.55 11.51
C GLY A 18 -6.18 0.85 10.56
N GLU A 19 -6.74 0.03 9.69
CA GLU A 19 -6.03 -0.63 8.59
C GLU A 19 -6.34 0.09 7.29
N GLU A 20 -5.29 0.42 6.54
CA GLU A 20 -5.41 1.00 5.21
C GLU A 20 -4.79 0.06 4.18
N VAL A 21 -5.56 -0.24 3.12
CA VAL A 21 -5.02 -0.96 1.97
C VAL A 21 -4.16 0.00 1.17
N VAL A 22 -2.91 -0.37 0.95
CA VAL A 22 -1.99 0.33 0.06
C VAL A 22 -1.67 -0.57 -1.12
N TYR A 23 -1.94 -0.07 -2.33
CA TYR A 23 -1.50 -0.71 -3.55
C TYR A 23 -0.12 -0.19 -3.95
N LEU A 24 0.77 -1.12 -4.29
CA LEU A 24 2.12 -0.90 -4.79
C LEU A 24 2.15 -1.31 -6.26
N ALA A 25 2.48 -0.36 -7.14
CA ALA A 25 2.74 -0.66 -8.53
C ALA A 25 4.22 -1.03 -8.70
N LEU A 26 4.49 -2.25 -9.15
CA LEU A 26 5.84 -2.76 -9.34
C LEU A 26 6.20 -2.82 -10.82
N GLY A 27 7.42 -2.35 -11.10
CA GLY A 27 8.05 -2.34 -12.41
C GLY A 27 9.29 -3.21 -12.45
N ILE A 28 9.83 -3.34 -13.67
CA ILE A 28 11.15 -3.88 -13.93
C ILE A 28 11.92 -2.78 -14.67
N SER A 29 13.06 -2.34 -14.11
CA SER A 29 13.91 -1.31 -14.71
C SER A 29 14.56 -1.80 -16.01
N GLU A 30 15.22 -0.89 -16.73
CA GLU A 30 15.95 -1.26 -17.95
C GLU A 30 17.10 -2.24 -17.67
N GLU A 31 17.69 -2.22 -16.47
CA GLU A 31 18.70 -3.20 -16.04
C GLU A 31 18.09 -4.51 -15.51
N GLY A 32 16.76 -4.66 -15.53
CA GLY A 32 16.07 -5.87 -15.08
C GLY A 32 15.83 -5.94 -13.58
N LEU A 33 15.99 -4.85 -12.84
CA LEU A 33 15.76 -4.81 -11.39
C LEU A 33 14.29 -4.54 -11.06
N LYS A 34 13.77 -5.16 -9.99
CA LYS A 34 12.44 -4.82 -9.47
C LYS A 34 12.47 -3.44 -8.81
N GLU A 35 11.51 -2.61 -9.16
CA GLU A 35 11.38 -1.26 -8.60
C GLU A 35 9.92 -0.93 -8.25
N VAL A 36 9.75 -0.03 -7.28
CA VAL A 36 8.44 0.55 -6.94
C VAL A 36 8.23 1.78 -7.82
N LEU A 37 7.20 1.73 -8.67
CA LEU A 37 6.87 2.83 -9.58
C LEU A 37 5.99 3.88 -8.90
N THR A 38 5.00 3.42 -8.13
CA THR A 38 4.10 4.27 -7.37
C THR A 38 3.41 3.49 -6.26
N PHE A 39 2.80 4.21 -5.33
CA PHE A 39 1.90 3.63 -4.34
C PHE A 39 0.69 4.54 -4.16
N PHE A 40 -0.46 3.95 -3.84
CA PHE A 40 -1.64 4.72 -3.50
C PHE A 40 -2.49 4.00 -2.46
N PRO A 41 -2.97 4.73 -1.43
CA PRO A 41 -3.99 4.21 -0.54
C PRO A 41 -5.30 4.01 -1.29
N ALA A 42 -6.07 2.99 -0.91
CA ALA A 42 -7.34 2.68 -1.56
C ALA A 42 -8.55 2.72 -0.62
N SER A 43 -8.43 2.12 0.56
CA SER A 43 -9.51 2.08 1.54
C SER A 43 -8.97 2.07 2.94
N PHE A 44 -9.59 2.88 3.80
CA PHE A 44 -9.37 2.88 5.24
C PHE A 44 -10.50 2.12 5.92
N ARG A 45 -10.14 1.17 6.77
CA ARG A 45 -11.05 0.50 7.69
C ARG A 45 -10.61 0.84 9.11
N GLU A 46 -11.45 1.54 9.84
CA GLU A 46 -11.24 1.74 11.27
C GLU A 46 -11.11 0.37 11.96
N SER A 47 -10.10 0.22 12.81
CA SER A 47 -9.97 -0.94 13.66
C SER A 47 -10.52 -0.58 15.02
N ALA A 48 -11.49 -1.33 15.52
CA ALA A 48 -11.79 -1.37 16.94
C ALA A 48 -10.57 -2.00 17.63
N GLU A 49 -9.55 -1.21 17.96
CA GLU A 49 -8.53 -1.66 18.89
C GLU A 49 -9.22 -1.86 20.26
N VAL A 50 -9.09 -3.09 20.79
CA VAL A 50 -9.43 -3.48 22.17
C VAL A 50 -8.35 -2.98 23.10
#